data_AF-A0A8B9MVB0-F1
#
_entry.id   AF-A0A8B9MVB0-F1
#
_cell.length_a   1.000
_cell.length_b   1.000
_cell.length_c   1.000
_cell.angle_alpha   90.00
_cell.angle_beta   90.00
_cell.angle_gamma   90.00
#
_symmetry.space_group_name_H-M   'P 1'
#
loop_
_entity.id
_entity.type
_entity.pdbx_description
1 polymer ?
#
loop_
_entity_poly.entity_id
_entity_poly.type
_entity_poly.pdbx_seq_one_letter_code
_entity_poly.pdbx_strand_id
1 'polypeptide(L)'
;EIIKDYKEGDKSLHLKLEDETYKTRNELPFLRNPDILVGENDLTALSYLHEPAVLHNLKVRFLESNHIYTYCGIVLVAINPYEQLPIYEQDVIYAYSGQNMGDMDPHIFAVAEEAYKQMAR
;
A
#
# COMPACT_ATOMS: atom_id res chain seq x y z
N GLU A 1 14.90 7.91 13.28
CA GLU A 1 16.17 7.37 12.74
C GLU A 1 16.92 6.58 13.81
N ILE A 2 17.68 5.55 13.40
CA ILE A 2 18.55 4.79 14.31
C ILE A 2 19.83 5.60 14.54
N ILE A 3 20.20 5.83 15.80
CA ILE A 3 21.39 6.63 16.14
C ILE A 3 22.65 5.77 16.26
N LYS A 4 22.48 4.47 16.51
CA LYS A 4 23.58 3.51 16.71
C LYS A 4 23.19 2.14 16.16
N ASP A 5 24.12 1.51 15.44
CA ASP A 5 23.94 0.16 14.91
C ASP A 5 23.59 -0.84 16.03
N TYR A 6 22.64 -1.71 15.73
CA TYR A 6 22.25 -2.81 16.61
C TYR A 6 23.24 -3.95 16.51
N LYS A 7 23.72 -4.46 17.66
CA LYS A 7 24.50 -5.70 17.74
C LYS A 7 23.69 -6.79 18.43
N GLU A 8 23.91 -8.03 17.99
CA GLU A 8 23.26 -9.19 18.59
C GLU A 8 23.63 -9.28 20.08
N GLY A 9 22.61 -9.20 20.96
CA GLY A 9 22.76 -9.12 22.43
C GLY A 9 22.50 -7.74 23.04
N ASP A 10 22.30 -6.69 22.23
CA ASP A 10 21.89 -5.38 22.73
C ASP A 10 20.45 -5.43 23.28
N LYS A 11 20.27 -4.93 24.52
CA LYS A 11 18.98 -4.92 25.23
C LYS A 11 18.03 -3.81 24.80
N SER A 12 18.52 -2.84 24.02
CA SER A 12 17.76 -1.66 23.62
C SER A 12 18.30 -1.04 22.34
N LEU A 13 17.39 -0.59 21.47
CA LEU A 13 17.73 0.21 20.29
C LEU A 13 17.56 1.69 20.60
N HIS A 14 18.52 2.51 20.17
CA HIS A 14 18.50 3.96 20.37
C HIS A 14 17.94 4.66 19.14
N LEU A 15 16.77 5.28 19.31
CA LEU A 15 16.00 5.91 18.24
C LEU A 15 15.94 7.43 18.44
N LYS A 16 16.05 8.16 17.34
CA LYS A 16 15.70 9.58 17.22
C LYS A 16 14.30 9.68 16.64
N LEU A 17 13.36 10.21 17.42
CA LEU A 17 12.05 10.65 16.93
C LEU A 17 12.18 12.11 16.46
N GLU A 18 11.10 12.67 15.91
CA GLU A 18 11.09 14.06 15.42
C GLU A 18 11.39 15.05 16.55
N ASP A 19 10.84 14.80 17.75
CA ASP A 19 10.95 15.73 18.88
C ASP A 19 11.82 15.20 20.05
N GLU A 20 12.04 13.88 20.16
CA GLU A 20 12.71 13.27 21.32
C GLU A 20 13.55 12.03 20.97
N THR A 21 14.40 11.59 21.91
CA THR A 21 15.11 10.31 21.79
C THR A 21 14.41 9.20 22.55
N TYR A 22 14.14 8.07 21.91
CA TYR A 22 13.44 6.93 22.49
C TYR A 22 14.33 5.68 22.56
N LYS A 23 14.12 4.87 23.60
CA LYS A 23 14.77 3.55 23.74
C LYS A 23 13.69 2.47 23.81
N THR A 24 13.62 1.63 22.78
CA THR A 24 12.76 0.44 22.84
C THR A 24 13.39 -0.62 23.75
N ARG A 25 12.54 -1.41 24.41
CA ARG A 25 12.93 -2.56 25.23
C ARG A 25 12.27 -3.82 24.67
N ASN A 26 13.07 -4.89 24.58
CA ASN A 26 12.68 -6.28 24.35
C ASN A 26 12.17 -6.68 22.95
N GLU A 27 11.58 -5.79 22.15
CA GLU A 27 11.19 -6.11 20.76
C GLU A 27 11.74 -5.08 19.75
N LEU A 28 12.24 -5.59 18.62
CA LEU A 28 12.71 -4.75 17.53
C LEU A 28 11.51 -4.11 16.83
N PRO A 29 11.56 -2.80 16.55
CA PRO A 29 10.47 -2.13 15.87
C PRO A 29 10.37 -2.58 14.41
N PHE A 30 9.19 -2.42 13.81
CA PHE A 30 8.98 -2.65 12.40
C PHE A 30 9.89 -1.77 11.54
N LEU A 31 10.56 -2.38 10.56
CA LEU A 31 11.39 -1.66 9.60
C LEU A 31 10.51 -0.85 8.63
N ARG A 32 10.96 0.37 8.30
CA ARG A 32 10.30 1.20 7.29
C ARG A 32 10.71 0.72 5.89
N ASN A 33 9.74 0.67 4.97
CA ASN A 33 10.03 0.46 3.55
C ASN A 33 10.79 1.67 2.97
N PRO A 34 11.69 1.47 2.00
CA PRO A 34 12.30 2.57 1.25
C PRO A 34 11.24 3.48 0.63
N ASP A 35 11.49 4.78 0.59
CA ASP A 35 10.52 5.77 0.08
C ASP A 35 10.16 5.54 -1.39
N ILE A 36 11.04 4.91 -2.17
CA ILE A 36 10.78 4.52 -3.56
C ILE A 36 9.68 3.47 -3.72
N LEU A 37 9.35 2.72 -2.67
CA LEU A 37 8.29 1.69 -2.66
C LEU A 37 7.00 2.20 -2.01
N VAL A 38 6.95 3.47 -1.63
CA VAL A 38 5.76 4.09 -1.03
C VAL A 38 4.85 4.59 -2.15
N GLY A 39 3.56 4.30 -2.04
CA GLY A 39 2.56 4.67 -3.03
C GLY A 39 2.25 3.57 -4.05
N GLU A 40 2.85 2.38 -3.92
CA GLU A 40 2.69 1.27 -4.86
C GLU A 40 1.23 0.84 -5.03
N ASN A 41 0.89 0.44 -6.27
CA ASN A 41 -0.44 -0.01 -6.64
C ASN A 41 -0.84 -1.34 -5.98
N ASP A 42 0.15 -2.20 -5.67
CA ASP A 42 -0.04 -3.44 -4.93
C ASP A 42 0.86 -3.49 -3.69
N LEU A 43 0.25 -3.74 -2.53
CA LEU A 43 0.96 -3.89 -1.26
C LEU A 43 1.89 -5.10 -1.23
N THR A 44 1.76 -6.07 -2.16
CA THR A 44 2.71 -7.19 -2.28
C THR A 44 4.09 -6.77 -2.78
N ALA A 45 4.22 -5.57 -3.37
CA ALA A 45 5.50 -5.01 -3.82
C ALA A 45 6.38 -4.47 -2.68
N LEU A 46 5.84 -4.35 -1.46
CA LEU A 46 6.58 -3.85 -0.29
C LEU A 46 7.62 -4.85 0.20
N SER A 47 8.83 -4.38 0.49
CA SER A 47 9.90 -5.22 1.06
C SER A 47 9.55 -5.77 2.45
N TYR A 48 8.90 -4.96 3.27
CA TYR A 48 8.47 -5.30 4.62
C TYR A 48 6.95 -5.16 4.72
N LEU A 49 6.27 -6.29 4.91
CA LEU A 49 4.82 -6.34 5.02
C LEU A 49 4.40 -6.50 6.49
N HIS A 50 3.90 -5.40 7.07
CA HIS A 50 3.36 -5.32 8.43
C HIS A 50 2.32 -4.20 8.50
N GLU A 51 1.56 -4.16 9.60
CA GLU A 51 0.45 -3.22 9.76
C GLU A 51 0.86 -1.74 9.56
N PRO A 52 1.97 -1.22 10.13
CA PRO A 52 2.41 0.14 9.86
C PRO A 52 2.73 0.43 8.38
N ALA A 53 3.33 -0.54 7.67
CA ALA A 53 3.63 -0.38 6.24
C ALA A 53 2.37 -0.28 5.40
N VAL A 54 1.39 -1.15 5.66
CA VAL A 54 0.09 -1.14 4.96
C VAL A 54 -0.63 0.18 5.24
N LEU A 55 -0.72 0.58 6.50
CA LEU A 55 -1.36 1.84 6.90
C LEU A 55 -0.70 3.05 6.23
N HIS A 56 0.63 3.09 6.21
CA HIS A 56 1.36 4.21 5.60
C HIS A 56 1.13 4.27 4.09
N ASN A 57 1.21 3.15 3.38
CA ASN A 57 1.00 3.12 1.94
C ASN A 57 -0.42 3.56 1.56
N LEU A 58 -1.43 3.03 2.25
CA LEU A 58 -2.83 3.41 2.04
C LEU A 58 -3.06 4.89 2.34
N LYS A 59 -2.48 5.42 3.42
CA LYS A 59 -2.56 6.84 3.77
C LYS A 59 -1.97 7.73 2.68
N VAL A 60 -0.78 7.42 2.20
CA VAL A 60 -0.10 8.20 1.16
C VAL A 60 -0.90 8.18 -0.14
N ARG A 61 -1.35 6.99 -0.59
CA ARG A 61 -2.18 6.87 -1.79
C ARG A 61 -3.47 7.65 -1.70
N PHE A 62 -4.15 7.58 -0.55
CA PHE A 62 -5.42 8.27 -0.35
C PHE A 62 -5.24 9.79 -0.23
N LEU A 63 -4.34 10.27 0.63
CA LEU A 63 -4.22 11.70 0.95
C LEU A 63 -3.36 12.48 -0.05
N GLU A 64 -2.30 11.89 -0.58
CA GLU A 64 -1.34 12.59 -1.43
C GLU A 64 -1.63 12.37 -2.91
N SER A 65 -2.16 11.20 -3.27
CA SER A 65 -2.41 10.83 -4.66
C SER A 65 -3.90 10.75 -5.03
N ASN A 66 -4.83 10.92 -4.09
CA ASN A 66 -6.28 10.76 -4.30
C ASN A 66 -6.69 9.40 -4.92
N HIS A 67 -5.91 8.34 -4.68
CA HIS A 67 -6.22 6.99 -5.14
C HIS A 67 -6.94 6.22 -4.04
N ILE A 68 -8.19 5.85 -4.29
CA ILE A 68 -9.05 5.13 -3.33
C ILE A 68 -8.92 3.61 -3.39
N TYR A 69 -8.36 3.10 -4.49
CA TYR A 69 -8.21 1.69 -4.76
C TYR A 69 -6.74 1.29 -4.67
N THR A 70 -6.46 0.19 -3.99
CA THR A 70 -5.12 -0.39 -3.86
C THR A 70 -5.24 -1.90 -3.84
N TYR A 71 -4.40 -2.61 -4.60
CA TYR A 71 -4.33 -4.06 -4.51
C TYR A 71 -3.61 -4.49 -3.23
N CYS A 72 -4.06 -5.61 -2.68
CA CYS A 72 -3.41 -6.36 -1.63
C CYS A 72 -3.36 -7.81 -2.10
N GLY A 73 -2.49 -8.08 -3.07
CA GLY A 73 -2.45 -9.34 -3.80
C GLY A 73 -3.80 -9.60 -4.48
N ILE A 74 -4.50 -10.64 -4.03
CA ILE A 74 -5.79 -11.06 -4.61
C ILE A 74 -6.98 -10.20 -4.16
N VAL A 75 -6.80 -9.34 -3.15
CA VAL A 75 -7.88 -8.50 -2.59
C VAL A 75 -7.75 -7.07 -3.10
N LEU A 76 -8.88 -6.43 -3.38
CA LEU A 76 -8.94 -4.99 -3.64
C LEU A 76 -9.35 -4.25 -2.36
N VAL A 77 -8.51 -3.33 -1.90
CA VAL A 77 -8.84 -2.38 -0.83
C VAL A 77 -9.48 -1.15 -1.45
N ALA A 78 -10.63 -0.74 -0.91
CA ALA A 78 -11.38 0.44 -1.35
C ALA A 78 -11.63 1.37 -0.15
N ILE A 79 -11.13 2.61 -0.22
CA ILE A 79 -11.30 3.62 0.82
C ILE A 79 -12.37 4.62 0.37
N ASN A 80 -13.35 4.92 1.24
CA ASN A 80 -14.43 5.85 0.89
C ASN A 80 -13.90 7.29 0.80
N PRO A 81 -13.98 7.95 -0.37
CA PRO A 81 -13.53 9.34 -0.52
C PRO A 81 -14.53 10.37 0.02
N TYR A 82 -15.80 9.99 0.25
CA TYR A 82 -16.91 10.90 0.56
C TYR A 82 -17.15 12.00 -0.47
N GLU A 83 -16.61 11.85 -1.68
CA GLU A 83 -16.82 12.72 -2.84
C GLU A 83 -17.05 11.89 -4.10
N GLN A 84 -17.61 12.53 -5.13
CA GLN A 84 -17.80 11.94 -6.44
C GLN A 84 -16.50 12.03 -7.23
N LEU A 85 -16.00 10.89 -7.71
CA LEU A 85 -14.77 10.81 -8.51
C LEU A 85 -15.12 10.50 -9.98
N PRO A 86 -14.48 11.15 -10.97
CA PRO A 86 -14.73 10.92 -12.39
C PRO A 86 -14.04 9.65 -12.92
N ILE A 87 -14.06 8.56 -12.14
CA ILE A 87 -13.39 7.28 -12.45
C ILE A 87 -14.38 6.15 -12.79
N TYR A 88 -15.68 6.46 -12.82
CA TYR A 88 -16.75 5.50 -13.10
C TYR A 88 -17.46 5.76 -14.43
N GLU A 89 -16.91 6.66 -15.24
CA GLU A 89 -17.45 7.04 -16.53
C GLU A 89 -17.28 5.90 -17.56
N GLN A 90 -18.06 5.97 -18.64
CA GLN A 90 -18.17 4.89 -19.62
C GLN A 90 -16.86 4.63 -20.36
N ASP A 91 -16.07 5.68 -20.59
CA ASP A 91 -14.71 5.59 -21.16
C ASP A 91 -13.77 4.78 -20.26
N VAL A 92 -13.86 4.93 -18.93
CA VAL A 92 -13.08 4.14 -17.97
C VAL A 92 -13.48 2.67 -18.05
N ILE A 93 -14.78 2.36 -18.10
CA ILE A 93 -15.25 0.98 -18.27
C ILE A 93 -14.63 0.33 -19.52
N TYR A 94 -14.63 1.03 -20.64
CA TYR A 94 -14.04 0.52 -21.88
C TYR A 94 -12.52 0.38 -21.80
N ALA A 95 -11.84 1.25 -21.06
CA ALA A 95 -10.40 1.16 -20.85
C ALA A 95 -9.99 -0.10 -20.07
N TYR A 96 -10.80 -0.54 -19.10
CA TYR A 96 -10.55 -1.76 -18.32
C TYR A 96 -10.97 -3.05 -19.04
N SER A 97 -11.88 -2.96 -20.01
CA SER A 97 -12.36 -4.14 -20.74
C SER A 97 -11.24 -4.81 -21.53
N GLY A 98 -11.12 -6.14 -21.41
CA GLY A 98 -10.08 -6.93 -22.07
C GLY A 98 -8.69 -6.83 -21.44
N GLN A 99 -8.45 -5.94 -20.47
CA GLN A 99 -7.15 -5.81 -19.80
C GLN A 99 -6.95 -6.90 -18.74
N ASN A 100 -5.71 -7.25 -18.43
CA ASN A 100 -5.43 -8.22 -17.35
C ASN A 100 -5.30 -7.49 -16.00
N MET A 101 -5.55 -8.22 -14.92
CA MET A 101 -5.30 -7.73 -13.57
C MET A 101 -3.80 -7.40 -13.41
N GLY A 102 -3.48 -6.16 -13.05
CA GLY A 102 -2.12 -5.66 -12.85
C GLY A 102 -1.54 -4.85 -14.02
N ASP A 103 -2.12 -4.94 -15.22
CA ASP A 103 -1.72 -4.08 -16.37
C ASP A 103 -2.28 -2.65 -16.23
N MET A 104 -3.34 -2.50 -15.42
CA MET A 104 -4.03 -1.26 -15.15
C MET A 104 -3.98 -0.92 -13.66
N ASP A 105 -4.21 0.35 -13.35
CA ASP A 105 -4.32 0.81 -11.97
C ASP A 105 -5.40 0.03 -11.18
N PRO A 106 -5.27 -0.06 -9.85
CA PRO A 106 -6.27 -0.73 -9.04
C PRO A 106 -7.64 -0.09 -9.22
N HIS A 107 -8.63 -0.90 -9.61
CA HIS A 107 -10.00 -0.43 -9.79
C HIS A 107 -11.00 -1.58 -9.64
N ILE A 108 -12.23 -1.25 -9.25
CA ILE A 108 -13.30 -2.25 -9.14
C ILE A 108 -13.64 -2.89 -10.50
N PHE A 109 -13.49 -2.14 -11.59
CA PHE A 109 -13.70 -2.66 -12.95
C PHE A 109 -12.65 -3.68 -13.35
N ALA A 110 -11.41 -3.57 -12.87
CA ALA A 110 -10.40 -4.60 -13.10
C ALA A 110 -10.79 -5.93 -12.45
N VAL A 111 -11.36 -5.89 -11.24
CA VAL A 111 -11.88 -7.08 -10.54
C VAL A 111 -13.08 -7.69 -11.28
N ALA A 112 -13.98 -6.84 -11.77
CA ALA A 112 -15.13 -7.29 -12.55
C ALA A 112 -14.72 -7.95 -13.88
N GLU A 113 -13.77 -7.34 -14.60
CA GLU A 113 -13.22 -7.88 -15.85
C GLU A 113 -12.50 -9.21 -15.63
N GLU A 114 -11.68 -9.31 -14.58
CA GLU A 114 -10.98 -10.55 -14.24
C GLU A 114 -11.97 -11.68 -13.93
N ALA A 115 -13.02 -11.41 -13.17
CA ALA A 115 -14.08 -12.38 -12.90
C ALA A 115 -14.81 -12.81 -14.19
N TYR A 116 -15.10 -11.86 -15.08
CA TYR A 116 -15.74 -12.14 -16.37
C TYR A 116 -14.86 -13.02 -17.27
N LYS A 117 -13.57 -12.71 -17.38
CA LYS A 117 -12.59 -13.52 -18.11
C LYS A 117 -12.49 -14.93 -17.55
N GLN A 118 -12.44 -15.07 -16.23
CA GLN A 118 -12.35 -16.39 -15.58
C GLN A 118 -13.60 -17.24 -15.81
N MET A 119 -14.78 -16.64 -15.92
CA MET A 119 -16.02 -17.36 -16.23
C MET A 119 -16.05 -17.92 -17.66
N ALA A 120 -15.47 -17.21 -18.61
CA ALA A 120 -15.46 -17.59 -20.03
C ALA A 120 -14.31 -18.54 -20.42
N ARG A 121 -13.35 -18.76 -19.50
CA ARG A 121 -12.16 -19.59 -19.68
C ARG A 121 -12.42 -21.06 -19.37
#